data_AF-A0AAN6S1G5-F1
#
_entry.id   AF-A0AAN6S1G5-F1
#
_cell.length_a   1.000
_cell.length_b   1.000
_cell.length_c   1.000
_cell.angle_alpha   90.00
_cell.angle_beta   90.00
_cell.angle_gamma   90.00
#
_symmetry.space_group_name_H-M   'P 1'
#
loop_
_entity.id
_entity.type
_entity.pdbx_description
1 polymer ?
#
loop_
_entity_poly.entity_id
_entity_poly.type
_entity_poly.pdbx_seq_one_letter_code
_entity_poly.pdbx_strand_id
1 'polypeptide(L)'
;MTAPVVFSPTKHMHVKPHLAALHSRCITGDHTIATLLPPLNSDKLLNYWKTRIDEVESDQRIILMLTKEPQLGKFELMGMVSLLTFFMSL
;
A
#
# COMPACT_ATOMS: atom_id res chain seq x y z
N MET A 1 -8.68 -13.58 -12.88
CA MET A 1 -8.09 -12.59 -11.94
C MET A 1 -7.32 -13.37 -10.89
N THR A 2 -6.06 -13.04 -10.66
CA THR A 2 -5.24 -13.69 -9.61
C THR A 2 -5.74 -13.27 -8.24
N ALA A 3 -5.67 -14.16 -7.25
CA ALA A 3 -6.06 -13.84 -5.88
C ALA A 3 -5.18 -12.71 -5.31
N PRO A 4 -5.73 -11.83 -4.45
CA PRO A 4 -4.95 -10.80 -3.79
C PRO A 4 -3.87 -11.42 -2.88
N VAL A 5 -2.69 -10.80 -2.87
CA VAL A 5 -1.54 -11.21 -2.06
C VAL A 5 -1.51 -10.38 -0.77
N VAL A 6 -1.41 -11.04 0.38
CA VAL A 6 -1.21 -10.35 1.66
C VAL A 6 0.20 -9.75 1.69
N PHE A 7 0.32 -8.45 1.98
CA PHE A 7 1.60 -7.79 2.17
C PHE A 7 2.31 -8.40 3.39
N SER A 8 3.62 -8.58 3.25
CA SER A 8 4.48 -9.14 4.30
C SER A 8 5.74 -8.30 4.29
N PRO A 9 6.07 -7.56 5.35
CA PRO A 9 7.26 -6.71 5.40
C PRO A 9 8.51 -7.49 4.96
N THR A 10 8.72 -8.69 5.51
CA THR A 10 9.84 -9.59 5.19
C THR A 10 9.98 -9.99 3.71
N LYS A 11 8.89 -9.97 2.92
CA LYS A 11 8.91 -10.41 1.51
C LYS A 11 8.72 -9.25 0.54
N HIS A 12 8.01 -8.21 0.94
CA HIS A 12 7.40 -7.23 0.05
C HIS A 12 7.86 -5.79 0.33
N MET A 13 8.86 -5.55 1.20
CA MET A 13 9.39 -4.20 1.45
C MET A 13 9.75 -3.42 0.18
N HIS A 14 10.28 -4.10 -0.84
CA HIS A 14 10.64 -3.51 -2.13
C HIS A 14 9.45 -2.90 -2.88
N VAL A 15 8.21 -3.24 -2.51
CA VAL A 15 6.97 -2.71 -3.10
C VAL A 15 6.58 -1.34 -2.52
N LYS A 16 7.19 -0.89 -1.41
CA LYS A 16 6.86 0.40 -0.76
C LYS A 16 6.83 1.60 -1.74
N PRO A 17 7.81 1.81 -2.64
CA PRO A 17 7.74 2.91 -3.60
C PRO A 17 6.55 2.79 -4.56
N HIS A 18 6.16 1.57 -4.94
CA HIS A 18 5.01 1.30 -5.81
C HIS A 18 3.68 1.58 -5.09
N LEU A 19 3.57 1.24 -3.81
CA LEU A 19 2.42 1.64 -2.97
C LEU A 19 2.27 3.17 -2.91
N ALA A 20 3.39 3.88 -2.70
CA ALA A 20 3.40 5.35 -2.68
C ALA A 20 3.01 5.96 -4.03
N ALA A 21 3.56 5.42 -5.13
CA ALA A 21 3.25 5.89 -6.48
C ALA A 21 1.77 5.62 -6.85
N LEU A 22 1.24 4.44 -6.54
CA LEU A 22 -0.16 4.10 -6.79
C LEU A 22 -1.10 5.01 -5.99
N HIS A 23 -0.81 5.22 -4.69
CA HIS A 23 -1.60 6.12 -3.85
C HIS A 23 -1.60 7.56 -4.39
N SER A 24 -0.43 8.05 -4.80
CA SER A 24 -0.28 9.38 -5.41
C SER A 24 -1.14 9.54 -6.68
N ARG A 25 -1.20 8.50 -7.52
CA ARG A 25 -2.06 8.47 -8.70
C ARG A 25 -3.54 8.47 -8.35
N CYS A 26 -3.97 7.73 -7.33
CA CYS A 26 -5.38 7.77 -6.90
C CYS A 26 -5.80 9.16 -6.40
N ILE A 27 -4.90 9.87 -5.72
CA ILE A 27 -5.18 11.23 -5.23
C ILE A 27 -5.23 12.23 -6.39
N THR A 28 -4.25 12.19 -7.29
CA THR A 28 -4.07 13.23 -8.33
C THR A 28 -4.86 12.96 -9.61
N GLY A 29 -5.01 11.70 -10.01
CA GLY A 29 -5.72 11.29 -11.21
C GLY A 29 -7.18 10.93 -10.97
N ASP A 30 -7.47 10.20 -9.88
CA ASP A 30 -8.83 9.71 -9.59
C ASP A 30 -9.58 10.61 -8.59
N HIS A 31 -8.95 11.71 -8.16
CA HIS A 31 -9.47 12.67 -7.19
C HIS A 31 -9.98 12.03 -5.88
N THR A 32 -9.35 10.92 -5.47
CA THR A 32 -9.70 10.23 -4.23
C THR A 32 -9.45 11.16 -3.04
N ILE A 33 -10.47 11.37 -2.20
CA ILE A 33 -10.29 12.05 -0.91
C ILE A 33 -9.47 11.12 -0.01
N ALA A 34 -8.22 11.49 0.21
CA ALA A 34 -7.28 10.71 1.00
C ALA A 34 -6.64 11.56 2.11
N THR A 35 -5.91 10.90 2.99
CA THR A 35 -5.18 11.49 4.12
C THR A 35 -4.14 12.54 3.71
N LEU A 36 -3.73 12.55 2.44
CA LEU A 36 -2.75 13.50 1.88
C LEU A 36 -3.41 14.31 0.76
N LEU A 37 -3.23 15.63 0.80
CA LEU A 37 -3.79 16.56 -0.18
C LEU A 37 -2.70 17.06 -1.13
N PRO A 38 -3.03 17.33 -2.41
CA PRO A 38 -2.12 18.04 -3.31
C PRO A 38 -1.71 19.44 -2.78
N PRO A 39 -0.51 19.93 -3.12
CA PRO A 39 0.53 19.25 -3.89
C PRO A 39 1.21 18.15 -3.07
N LEU A 40 1.40 16.99 -3.70
CA LEU A 40 1.98 15.84 -3.03
C LEU A 40 3.50 15.97 -2.92
N ASN A 41 4.04 15.60 -1.76
CA ASN A 41 5.48 15.51 -1.51
C ASN A 41 5.86 14.03 -1.39
N SER A 42 6.83 13.59 -2.19
CA SER A 42 7.26 12.19 -2.27
C SER A 42 7.77 11.65 -0.93
N ASP A 43 8.53 12.44 -0.17
CA ASP A 43 9.07 12.01 1.13
C ASP A 43 7.96 11.83 2.16
N LYS A 44 6.97 12.74 2.18
CA LYS A 44 5.78 12.60 3.05
C LYS A 44 4.97 11.34 2.70
N LEU A 45 4.80 11.04 1.42
CA LEU A 45 4.13 9.81 0.95
C LEU A 45 4.90 8.54 1.35
N LEU A 46 6.22 8.54 1.17
CA LEU A 46 7.08 7.41 1.55
C LEU A 46 7.09 7.20 3.07
N ASN A 47 7.11 8.28 3.85
CA ASN A 47 7.03 8.23 5.31
C ASN A 47 5.66 7.76 5.78
N TYR A 48 4.58 8.22 5.16
CA TYR A 48 3.24 7.71 5.41
C TYR A 48 3.19 6.19 5.22
N TRP A 49 3.71 5.69 4.10
CA TRP A 49 3.76 4.25 3.86
C TRP A 49 4.70 3.49 4.77
N LYS A 50 5.80 4.10 5.22
CA LYS A 50 6.63 3.52 6.28
C LYS A 50 5.80 3.28 7.54
N THR A 51 5.07 4.28 8.03
CA THR A 51 4.21 4.10 9.21
C THR A 51 3.17 3.00 9.02
N ARG A 52 2.54 2.91 7.83
CA ARG A 52 1.58 1.82 7.55
C ARG A 52 2.22 0.45 7.51
N ILE A 53 3.48 0.34 7.10
CA ILE A 53 4.23 -0.92 7.11
C ILE A 53 4.63 -1.29 8.54
N ASP A 54 5.09 -0.33 9.34
CA ASP A 54 5.40 -0.55 10.75
C ASP A 54 4.14 -1.02 11.51
N GLU A 55 2.93 -0.54 11.13
CA GLU A 55 1.64 -1.04 11.64
C GLU A 55 1.29 -2.47 11.18
N VAL A 56 1.82 -2.93 10.03
CA VAL A 56 1.68 -4.34 9.63
C VAL A 56 2.60 -5.20 10.51
N GLU A 57 3.81 -4.74 10.82
CA GLU A 57 4.73 -5.46 11.70
C GLU A 57 4.20 -5.62 13.13
N SER A 58 3.35 -4.69 13.59
CA SER A 58 2.70 -4.74 14.90
C SER A 58 1.30 -5.38 14.90
N ASP A 59 0.91 -6.04 13.80
CA ASP A 59 -0.42 -6.66 13.62
C ASP A 59 -1.61 -5.69 13.79
N GLN A 60 -1.39 -4.38 13.58
CA GLN A 60 -2.39 -3.31 13.64
C GLN A 60 -3.00 -2.97 12.27
N ARG A 61 -2.45 -3.57 11.19
CA ARG A 61 -2.90 -3.34 9.83
C ARG A 61 -2.72 -4.58 8.96
N ILE A 62 -3.67 -4.78 8.05
CA ILE A 62 -3.55 -5.71 6.92
C ILE A 62 -3.51 -4.89 5.63
N ILE A 63 -2.55 -5.20 4.76
CA ILE A 63 -2.49 -4.68 3.40
C ILE A 63 -2.68 -5.84 2.43
N LEU A 64 -3.67 -5.75 1.55
CA LEU A 64 -3.88 -6.69 0.44
C LEU A 64 -3.43 -6.03 -0.85
N MET A 65 -2.66 -6.75 -1.65
CA MET A 65 -2.14 -6.28 -2.93
C MET A 65 -2.78 -7.06 -4.06
N LEU A 66 -3.32 -6.36 -5.06
CA LEU A 66 -3.62 -6.97 -6.34
C LEU A 66 -2.37 -6.85 -7.21
N THR A 67 -1.81 -7.99 -7.60
CA THR A 67 -0.59 -8.05 -8.40
C THR A 67 -0.91 -8.74 -9.72
N LYS A 68 -0.26 -8.29 -10.79
CA LYS A 68 -0.18 -9.05 -12.02
C LYS A 68 1.09 -9.88 -11.96
N GLU A 69 0.98 -11.18 -12.23
CA GLU A 69 2.17 -12.01 -12.27
C GLU A 69 3.14 -11.50 -13.34
N PRO A 70 4.44 -11.47 -13.03
CA PRO A 70 5.44 -11.10 -13.99
C PRO A 70 5.49 -12.10 -15.14
N GLN A 71 4.90 -11.78 -16.28
CA GLN A 71 5.52 -12.24 -17.51
C GLN A 71 6.83 -11.46 -17.61
N LEU A 72 7.99 -12.15 -17.49
CA LEU A 72 9.35 -11.57 -17.49
C LEU A 72 9.82 -10.80 -16.24
N GLY A 73 9.49 -11.23 -15.02
CA GLY A 73 10.18 -10.75 -13.80
C GLY A 73 9.87 -9.31 -13.34
N LYS A 74 8.97 -8.60 -14.01
CA LYS A 74 8.37 -7.34 -13.54
C LYS A 74 7.16 -7.57 -12.61
N PHE A 75 7.34 -7.38 -11.31
CA PHE A 75 6.23 -7.29 -10.36
C PHE A 75 5.43 -6.02 -10.63
N GLU A 76 4.15 -6.16 -10.96
CA GLU A 76 3.27 -5.02 -11.24
C GLU A 76 2.16 -4.96 -10.18
N LEU A 77 2.19 -3.90 -9.35
CA LEU A 77 1.14 -3.61 -8.38
C LEU A 77 -0.02 -2.92 -9.09
N MET A 78 -1.17 -3.59 -9.15
CA MET A 78 -2.36 -3.12 -9.87
C MET A 78 -3.41 -2.51 -8.95
N GLY A 79 -3.36 -2.85 -7.67
CA GLY A 79 -4.31 -2.36 -6.68
C GLY A 79 -3.83 -2.66 -5.27
N MET A 80 -4.39 -1.96 -4.30
CA MET A 80 -4.14 -2.23 -2.89
C MET A 80 -5.37 -1.90 -2.06
N VAL A 81 -5.50 -2.60 -0.94
CA VAL A 81 -6.45 -2.29 0.12
C VAL A 81 -5.68 -2.29 1.43
N SER A 82 -5.93 -1.30 2.30
CA SER A 82 -5.24 -1.13 3.58
C SER A 82 -6.27 -0.98 4.70
N LEU A 83 -6.32 -1.94 5.61
CA LEU A 83 -7.35 -2.06 6.64
C LEU A 83 -6.71 -2.07 8.03
N LEU A 84 -7.26 -1.29 8.95
CA LEU A 84 -6.92 -1.40 10.38
C LEU A 84 -7.47 -2.71 10.94
N THR A 85 -6.67 -3.42 11.72
CA THR A 85 -7.13 -4.57 12.50
C THR A 85 -7.58 -4.07 13.87
N PHE A 86 -8.88 -3.82 14.01
CA PHE A 86 -9.46 -3.56 15.33
C PHE A 86 -9.76 -4.90 16.00
N PHE A 87 -8.96 -5.29 16.99
CA PHE A 87 -9.47 -6.16 18.04
C PHE A 87 -10.23 -5.27 19.03
N MET A 88 -11.55 -5.20 18.88
CA MET A 88 -12.39 -4.80 20.00
C MET A 88 -12.31 -5.91 21.03
N SER A 89 -11.39 -5.78 21.98
CA SER A 89 -11.56 -6.40 23.30
C SER A 89 -12.69 -5.63 23.99
N LEU A 90 -13.94 -6.03 23.71
CA LEU A 90 -15.10 -5.69 24.53
C LEU A 90 -15.11 -6.59 25.77
#